data_AF-A0A970NK22-F1
#
_entry.id   AF-A0A970NK22-F1
#
_cell.length_a   1.000
_cell.length_b   1.000
_cell.length_c   1.000
_cell.angle_alpha   90.00
_cell.angle_beta   90.00
_cell.angle_gamma   90.00
#
_symmetry.space_group_name_H-M   'P 1'
#
loop_
_entity.id
_entity.type
_entity.pdbx_description
1 polymer ?
#
loop_
_entity_poly.entity_id
_entity_poly.type
_entity_poly.pdbx_seq_one_letter_code
_entity_poly.pdbx_strand_id
1 'polypeptide(L)'
;MPRRWAGVIIGLVVLATCGYVLHAGHQGQRGDDLLREAETASNRGDYASAVLAFHRFTTEYPNHSEADDALYRLGFINRHFLNDPEAALTAYRRLVQVHGNGGSQWVGLAMREIADIHRSQQQYNAALEEYESINAQFGGDPQVRANTALEIARTWYEMGEPTQVRAACQEVLEQGADEAKSLERQRIEALQLLAQSILDLEGKPRDAVEAYKLLIQSYPNSPAAKDAQKELAYIRSVYPDLAARRTPPGPRTERRPEPAPRASSSGAVLVDLPRNPVSGASDSGMYDCLAVLCEAAGQVVSPAKLAGFSSQPFAFFYGGPRTLAGPYMAIRDPIVTAAERVGLPRTRLISSPSIDLGLTNLKSQLHGGNAVMVPLALSGTPSWRIVRGYDPQRGEFYLYSASSRYDTVSGEEFRKAWQSPVAPAVVAPGNGAALSMYVVSGPAGTCEVKSAVESSVADAIDLMRGGSEVGGQRSGVAALEDLTRDLAGLADGSLSDTHAKQLADWCGRPLRLYTSRREAAADYLEMWRETVFEPGAEQESVTEAISLLRDSARLLKELGVAYGRAREGTGPVEGGGSPQDIARSLAEVEGRIADALEAAL
;
A
#
# COMPACT_ATOMS: atom_id res chain seq x y z
N MET A 1 -35.64 11.02 69.59
CA MET A 1 -35.81 9.66 69.03
C MET A 1 -35.36 8.63 70.06
N PRO A 2 -36.11 7.53 70.29
CA PRO A 2 -35.70 6.51 71.26
C PRO A 2 -34.42 5.82 70.78
N ARG A 3 -33.42 5.64 71.66
CA ARG A 3 -32.12 4.97 71.40
C ARG A 3 -32.22 3.63 70.65
N ARG A 4 -33.37 2.95 70.73
CA ARG A 4 -33.66 1.70 70.03
C ARG A 4 -33.79 1.84 68.50
N TRP A 5 -34.18 3.00 67.98
CA TRP A 5 -34.33 3.23 66.54
C TRP A 5 -33.01 3.62 65.86
N ALA A 6 -32.07 4.20 66.61
CA ALA A 6 -30.76 4.60 66.08
C ALA A 6 -29.93 3.39 65.62
N GLY A 7 -29.93 2.28 66.38
CA GLY A 7 -29.23 1.05 66.00
C GLY A 7 -29.81 0.37 64.75
N VAL A 8 -31.14 0.42 64.58
CA VAL A 8 -31.83 -0.15 63.40
C VAL A 8 -31.52 0.67 62.14
N ILE A 9 -31.52 2.01 62.25
CA ILE A 9 -31.18 2.90 61.13
C ILE A 9 -29.71 2.72 60.72
N ILE A 10 -28.78 2.65 61.69
CA ILE A 10 -27.36 2.41 61.40
C ILE A 10 -27.17 1.04 60.74
N GLY A 11 -27.84 -0.02 61.21
CA GLY A 11 -27.77 -1.35 60.61
C GLY A 11 -28.31 -1.40 59.17
N LEU A 12 -29.41 -0.69 58.89
CA LEU A 12 -29.96 -0.58 57.53
C LEU A 12 -29.06 0.20 56.58
N VAL A 13 -28.44 1.29 57.06
CA VAL A 13 -27.45 2.05 56.28
C VAL A 13 -26.23 1.18 55.97
N VAL A 14 -25.70 0.43 56.94
CA VAL A 14 -24.55 -0.46 56.74
C VAL A 14 -24.88 -1.58 55.74
N LEU A 15 -26.05 -2.21 55.85
CA LEU A 15 -26.48 -3.25 54.90
C LEU A 15 -26.72 -2.69 53.49
N ALA A 16 -27.30 -1.48 53.38
CA ALA A 16 -27.45 -0.80 52.11
C ALA A 16 -26.09 -0.44 51.49
N THR A 17 -25.14 0.04 52.29
CA THR A 17 -23.77 0.33 51.81
C THR A 17 -23.01 -0.94 51.44
N CYS A 18 -23.11 -2.03 52.20
CA CYS A 18 -22.50 -3.32 51.84
C CYS A 18 -23.13 -3.92 50.57
N GLY A 19 -24.46 -3.85 50.45
CA GLY A 19 -25.17 -4.27 49.24
C GLY A 19 -24.76 -3.42 48.02
N TYR A 20 -24.60 -2.12 48.19
CA TYR A 20 -24.10 -1.22 47.15
C TYR A 20 -22.66 -1.53 46.75
N VAL A 21 -21.76 -1.78 47.70
CA VAL A 21 -20.36 -2.14 47.44
C VAL A 21 -20.25 -3.50 46.74
N LEU A 22 -21.02 -4.50 47.17
CA LEU A 22 -21.05 -5.82 46.52
C LEU A 22 -21.66 -5.76 45.11
N HIS A 23 -22.70 -4.95 44.91
CA HIS A 23 -23.28 -4.72 43.59
C HIS A 23 -22.32 -3.98 42.67
N ALA A 24 -21.67 -2.91 43.16
CA ALA A 24 -20.66 -2.16 42.41
C ALA A 24 -19.45 -3.04 42.06
N GLY A 25 -18.98 -3.89 42.98
CA GLY A 25 -17.89 -4.84 42.72
C GLY A 25 -18.22 -5.89 41.66
N HIS A 26 -19.45 -6.44 41.68
CA HIS A 26 -19.90 -7.37 40.65
C HIS A 26 -20.12 -6.72 39.27
N GLN A 27 -20.51 -5.43 39.22
CA GLN A 27 -20.62 -4.68 37.96
C GLN A 27 -19.25 -4.36 37.37
N GLY A 28 -18.25 -4.02 38.20
CA GLY A 28 -16.87 -3.82 37.76
C GLY A 28 -16.28 -5.07 37.11
N GLN A 29 -16.38 -6.23 37.77
CA GLN A 29 -15.81 -7.48 37.25
C GLN A 29 -16.44 -7.92 35.91
N ARG A 30 -17.75 -7.69 35.71
CA ARG A 30 -18.41 -7.98 34.42
C ARG A 30 -18.02 -6.98 33.32
N GLY A 31 -17.77 -5.73 33.68
CA GLY A 31 -17.20 -4.72 32.79
C GLY A 31 -15.82 -5.13 32.30
N ASP A 32 -14.93 -5.54 33.21
CA ASP A 32 -13.58 -5.99 32.89
C ASP A 32 -13.57 -7.21 31.95
N ASP A 33 -14.49 -8.16 32.15
CA ASP A 33 -14.61 -9.34 31.31
C ASP A 33 -15.05 -9.00 29.88
N LEU A 34 -16.02 -8.09 29.74
CA LEU A 34 -16.52 -7.64 28.45
C LEU A 34 -15.49 -6.76 27.71
N LEU A 35 -14.73 -5.96 28.44
CA LEU A 35 -13.61 -5.19 27.90
C LEU A 35 -12.52 -6.11 27.33
N ARG A 36 -12.14 -7.15 28.10
CA ARG A 36 -11.14 -8.14 27.64
C ARG A 36 -11.62 -8.93 26.44
N GLU A 37 -12.91 -9.25 26.36
CA GLU A 37 -13.52 -9.86 25.17
C GLU A 37 -13.34 -8.96 23.94
N ALA A 38 -13.67 -7.67 24.07
CA ALA A 38 -13.54 -6.69 22.99
C ALA A 38 -12.09 -6.54 22.51
N GLU A 39 -11.14 -6.43 23.45
CA GLU A 39 -9.71 -6.36 23.14
C GLU A 39 -9.18 -7.63 22.48
N THR A 40 -9.62 -8.80 22.96
CA THR A 40 -9.21 -10.09 22.41
C THR A 40 -9.72 -10.24 20.97
N ALA A 41 -10.96 -9.85 20.70
CA ALA A 41 -11.52 -9.83 19.35
C ALA A 41 -10.74 -8.86 18.44
N SER A 42 -10.43 -7.65 18.93
CA SER A 42 -9.63 -6.66 18.20
C SER A 42 -8.24 -7.18 17.85
N ASN A 43 -7.55 -7.82 18.80
CA ASN A 43 -6.20 -8.37 18.59
C ASN A 43 -6.17 -9.55 17.61
N ARG A 44 -7.30 -10.25 17.44
CA ARG A 44 -7.46 -11.32 16.44
C ARG A 44 -7.88 -10.80 15.06
N GLY A 45 -8.07 -9.48 14.91
CA GLY A 45 -8.56 -8.86 13.68
C GLY A 45 -10.06 -9.06 13.42
N ASP A 46 -10.80 -9.61 14.39
CA ASP A 46 -12.27 -9.72 14.31
C ASP A 46 -12.92 -8.41 14.76
N TYR A 47 -12.79 -7.39 13.90
CA TYR A 47 -13.23 -6.04 14.18
C TYR A 47 -14.75 -5.90 14.31
N ALA A 48 -15.52 -6.77 13.65
CA ALA A 48 -16.97 -6.78 13.77
C ALA A 48 -17.41 -7.20 15.18
N SER A 49 -16.84 -8.30 15.69
CA SER A 49 -17.10 -8.75 17.07
C SER A 49 -16.55 -7.75 18.10
N ALA A 50 -15.37 -7.18 17.85
CA ALA A 50 -14.78 -6.17 18.72
C ALA A 50 -15.69 -4.94 18.86
N VAL A 51 -16.23 -4.41 17.76
CA VAL A 51 -17.16 -3.28 17.76
C VAL A 51 -18.44 -3.61 18.54
N LEU A 52 -19.00 -4.81 18.38
CA LEU A 52 -20.17 -5.24 19.16
C LEU A 52 -19.87 -5.28 20.66
N ALA A 53 -18.72 -5.84 21.05
CA ALA A 53 -18.31 -5.94 22.45
C ALA A 53 -18.00 -4.56 23.06
N PHE A 54 -17.24 -3.69 22.37
CA PHE A 54 -16.98 -2.32 22.82
C PHE A 54 -18.28 -1.48 22.88
N HIS A 55 -19.17 -1.61 21.92
CA HIS A 55 -20.47 -0.92 21.94
C HIS A 55 -21.32 -1.38 23.13
N ARG A 56 -21.37 -2.68 23.42
CA ARG A 56 -22.04 -3.20 24.61
C ARG A 56 -21.40 -2.70 25.89
N PHE A 57 -20.08 -2.75 26.00
CA PHE A 57 -19.34 -2.27 27.17
C PHE A 57 -19.64 -0.80 27.48
N THR A 58 -19.54 0.07 26.49
CA THR A 58 -19.78 1.51 26.65
C THR A 58 -21.27 1.85 26.89
N THR A 59 -22.18 0.92 26.63
CA THR A 59 -23.62 1.08 26.90
C THR A 59 -24.03 0.53 28.26
N GLU A 60 -23.52 -0.64 28.63
CA GLU A 60 -23.83 -1.33 29.89
C GLU A 60 -23.01 -0.76 31.08
N TYR A 61 -21.78 -0.30 30.83
CA TYR A 61 -20.84 0.19 31.85
C TYR A 61 -20.31 1.61 31.56
N PRO A 62 -21.19 2.62 31.39
CA PRO A 62 -20.77 3.98 30.99
C PRO A 62 -19.92 4.73 32.04
N ASN A 63 -19.93 4.28 33.29
CA ASN A 63 -19.13 4.86 34.38
C ASN A 63 -17.86 4.04 34.70
N HIS A 64 -17.52 3.05 33.87
CA HIS A 64 -16.29 2.28 34.03
C HIS A 64 -15.06 3.18 33.87
N SER A 65 -13.96 2.87 34.55
CA SER A 65 -12.72 3.67 34.44
C SER A 65 -12.14 3.70 33.03
N GLU A 66 -12.42 2.67 32.24
CA GLU A 66 -11.96 2.48 30.84
C GLU A 66 -13.06 2.80 29.81
N ALA A 67 -14.18 3.40 30.23
CA ALA A 67 -15.29 3.71 29.32
C ALA A 67 -14.88 4.71 28.22
N ASP A 68 -13.98 5.64 28.54
CA ASP A 68 -13.43 6.60 27.60
C ASP A 68 -12.47 5.95 26.59
N ASP A 69 -11.53 5.11 27.02
CA ASP A 69 -10.66 4.33 26.11
C ASP A 69 -11.50 3.45 25.17
N ALA A 70 -12.47 2.72 25.73
CA ALA A 70 -13.35 1.87 24.94
C ALA A 70 -14.16 2.65 23.89
N LEU A 71 -14.65 3.86 24.20
CA LEU A 71 -15.31 4.73 23.22
C LEU A 71 -14.34 5.21 22.13
N TYR A 72 -13.10 5.51 22.49
CA TYR A 72 -12.08 5.89 21.52
C TYR A 72 -11.73 4.74 20.58
N ARG A 73 -11.49 3.53 21.12
CA ARG A 73 -11.23 2.30 20.36
C ARG A 73 -12.39 1.93 19.47
N LEU A 74 -13.63 2.06 19.95
CA LEU A 74 -14.83 1.85 19.15
C LEU A 74 -14.82 2.76 17.92
N GLY A 75 -14.55 4.06 18.10
CA GLY A 75 -14.44 5.00 16.99
C GLY A 75 -13.30 4.64 16.02
N PHE A 76 -12.13 4.31 16.58
CA PHE A 76 -10.92 3.97 15.80
C PHE A 76 -11.13 2.75 14.92
N ILE A 77 -11.74 1.69 15.47
CA ILE A 77 -11.99 0.46 14.72
C ILE A 77 -12.98 0.68 13.57
N ASN A 78 -14.07 1.43 13.83
CA ASN A 78 -15.04 1.77 12.80
C ASN A 78 -14.40 2.58 11.66
N ARG A 79 -13.57 3.59 11.99
CA ARG A 79 -12.89 4.43 10.99
C ARG A 79 -11.88 3.64 10.16
N HIS A 80 -10.95 2.94 10.81
CA HIS A 80 -9.75 2.42 10.16
C HIS A 80 -9.86 0.98 9.64
N PHE A 81 -10.73 0.16 10.22
CA PHE A 81 -10.84 -1.25 9.83
C PHE A 81 -12.17 -1.61 9.18
N LEU A 82 -13.26 -0.96 9.57
CA LEU A 82 -14.58 -1.20 8.99
C LEU A 82 -14.98 -0.17 7.91
N ASN A 83 -14.19 0.91 7.76
CA ASN A 83 -14.44 2.00 6.82
C ASN A 83 -15.84 2.63 7.00
N ASP A 84 -16.28 2.78 8.26
CA ASP A 84 -17.54 3.40 8.67
C ASP A 84 -17.26 4.71 9.47
N PRO A 85 -17.04 5.85 8.78
CA PRO A 85 -16.73 7.11 9.44
C PRO A 85 -17.92 7.68 10.24
N GLU A 86 -19.16 7.33 9.91
CA GLU A 86 -20.34 7.84 10.63
C GLU A 86 -20.51 7.14 11.98
N ALA A 87 -20.29 5.82 12.03
CA ALA A 87 -20.21 5.09 13.29
C ALA A 87 -19.04 5.59 14.15
N ALA A 88 -17.90 5.89 13.52
CA ALA A 88 -16.76 6.47 14.21
C ALA A 88 -17.06 7.85 14.84
N LEU A 89 -17.65 8.76 14.06
CA LEU A 89 -18.11 10.08 14.54
C LEU A 89 -19.08 9.94 15.72
N THR A 90 -19.99 8.97 15.66
CA THR A 90 -20.94 8.71 16.76
C THR A 90 -20.23 8.33 18.05
N ALA A 91 -19.25 7.43 17.98
CA ALA A 91 -18.47 7.01 19.15
C ALA A 91 -17.60 8.14 19.72
N TYR A 92 -16.89 8.88 18.86
CA TYR A 92 -16.04 9.99 19.28
C TYR A 92 -16.85 11.15 19.89
N ARG A 93 -17.98 11.53 19.27
CA ARG A 93 -18.86 12.58 19.82
C ARG A 93 -19.42 12.18 21.18
N ARG A 94 -19.77 10.90 21.35
CA ARG A 94 -20.22 10.38 22.65
C ARG A 94 -19.11 10.47 23.71
N LEU A 95 -17.87 10.17 23.34
CA LEU A 95 -16.70 10.35 24.22
C LEU A 95 -16.55 11.80 24.67
N VAL A 96 -16.56 12.75 23.72
CA VAL A 96 -16.43 14.19 24.00
C VAL A 96 -17.58 14.69 24.86
N GLN A 97 -18.82 14.26 24.58
CA GLN A 97 -20.00 14.68 25.33
C GLN A 97 -19.98 14.19 26.79
N VAL A 98 -19.54 12.95 27.02
CA VAL A 98 -19.61 12.31 28.35
C VAL A 98 -18.36 12.63 29.19
N HIS A 99 -17.17 12.64 28.58
CA HIS A 99 -15.89 12.77 29.27
C HIS A 99 -15.17 14.10 29.02
N GLY A 100 -15.76 15.02 28.26
CA GLY A 100 -15.13 16.29 27.85
C GLY A 100 -14.62 17.17 28.99
N ASN A 101 -15.24 17.09 30.18
CA ASN A 101 -14.82 17.87 31.35
C ASN A 101 -13.96 17.07 32.34
N GLY A 102 -13.67 15.79 32.06
CA GLY A 102 -13.20 14.79 33.02
C GLY A 102 -11.68 14.52 33.05
N GLY A 103 -10.87 15.29 32.32
CA GLY A 103 -9.41 15.07 32.26
C GLY A 103 -8.99 13.80 31.50
N SER A 104 -9.90 13.18 30.75
CA SER A 104 -9.60 12.02 29.90
C SER A 104 -8.61 12.40 28.81
N GLN A 105 -7.50 11.65 28.72
CA GLN A 105 -6.49 11.83 27.68
C GLN A 105 -7.02 11.56 26.26
N TRP A 106 -8.13 10.85 26.15
CA TRP A 106 -8.72 10.45 24.87
C TRP A 106 -9.60 11.52 24.24
N VAL A 107 -10.05 12.52 25.01
CA VAL A 107 -10.95 13.58 24.51
C VAL A 107 -10.28 14.40 23.40
N GLY A 108 -9.07 14.89 23.64
CA GLY A 108 -8.34 15.67 22.64
C GLY A 108 -8.03 14.87 21.38
N LEU A 109 -7.74 13.57 21.52
CA LEU A 109 -7.55 12.67 20.38
C LEU A 109 -8.87 12.47 19.62
N ALA A 110 -9.97 12.19 20.30
CA ALA A 110 -11.28 12.01 19.69
C ALA A 110 -11.76 13.26 18.94
N MET A 111 -11.58 14.46 19.49
CA MET A 111 -11.90 15.72 18.81
C MET A 111 -11.09 15.89 17.52
N ARG A 112 -9.79 15.56 17.56
CA ARG A 112 -8.94 15.58 16.36
C ARG A 112 -9.44 14.57 15.32
N GLU A 113 -9.80 13.36 15.74
CA GLU A 113 -10.36 12.35 14.82
C GLU A 113 -11.68 12.83 14.19
N ILE A 114 -12.55 13.52 14.93
CA ILE A 114 -13.78 14.14 14.40
C ILE A 114 -13.44 15.16 13.33
N ALA A 115 -12.52 16.09 13.63
CA ALA A 115 -12.09 17.13 12.69
C ALA A 115 -11.48 16.51 11.41
N ASP A 116 -10.63 15.49 11.56
CA ASP A 116 -10.02 14.79 10.43
C ASP A 116 -11.04 14.04 9.57
N ILE A 117 -12.10 13.48 10.18
CA ILE A 117 -13.20 12.87 9.43
C ILE A 117 -13.93 13.94 8.62
N HIS A 118 -14.32 15.07 9.23
CA HIS A 118 -14.96 16.18 8.51
C HIS A 118 -14.09 16.71 7.37
N ARG A 119 -12.78 16.88 7.62
CA ARG A 119 -11.82 17.30 6.59
C ARG A 119 -11.75 16.31 5.43
N SER A 120 -11.68 15.00 5.71
CA SER A 120 -11.68 13.95 4.69
C SER A 120 -12.99 13.89 3.88
N GLN A 121 -14.10 14.30 4.49
CA GLN A 121 -15.41 14.45 3.84
C GLN A 121 -15.58 15.81 3.14
N GLN A 122 -14.52 16.62 3.06
CA GLN A 122 -14.52 17.99 2.51
C GLN A 122 -15.44 18.98 3.23
N GLN A 123 -15.84 18.66 4.46
CA GLN A 123 -16.59 19.54 5.36
C GLN A 123 -15.64 20.46 6.11
N TYR A 124 -14.87 21.27 5.37
CA TYR A 124 -13.73 22.01 5.92
C TYR A 124 -14.10 22.98 7.04
N ASN A 125 -15.24 23.68 6.93
CA ASN A 125 -15.69 24.60 7.98
C ASN A 125 -15.99 23.85 9.30
N ALA A 126 -16.60 22.67 9.23
CA ALA A 126 -16.86 21.86 10.42
C ALA A 126 -15.56 21.35 11.04
N ALA A 127 -14.58 20.97 10.22
CA ALA A 127 -13.25 20.59 10.69
C ALA A 127 -12.54 21.75 11.41
N LEU A 128 -12.60 22.96 10.84
CA LEU A 128 -12.03 24.17 11.44
C LEU A 128 -12.69 24.52 12.77
N GLU A 129 -14.02 24.48 12.88
CA GLU A 129 -14.75 24.70 14.13
C GLU A 129 -14.32 23.70 15.22
N GLU A 130 -14.09 22.44 14.85
CA GLU A 130 -13.63 21.41 15.78
C GLU A 130 -12.17 21.63 16.22
N TYR A 131 -11.26 21.97 15.28
CA TYR A 131 -9.88 22.34 15.64
C TYR A 131 -9.82 23.59 16.53
N GLU A 132 -10.64 24.60 16.26
CA GLU A 132 -10.77 25.79 17.10
C GLU A 132 -11.25 25.43 18.52
N SER A 133 -12.17 24.47 18.62
CA SER A 133 -12.64 23.95 19.91
C SER A 133 -11.54 23.22 20.69
N ILE A 134 -10.66 22.46 20.01
CA ILE A 134 -9.47 21.85 20.62
C ILE A 134 -8.54 22.94 21.18
N ASN A 135 -8.30 24.01 20.44
CA ASN A 135 -7.48 25.14 20.91
C ASN A 135 -8.12 25.86 22.10
N ALA A 136 -9.44 26.05 22.09
CA ALA A 136 -10.15 26.67 23.22
C ALA A 136 -10.04 25.82 24.50
N GLN A 137 -10.07 24.49 24.39
CA GLN A 137 -10.10 23.58 25.53
C GLN A 137 -8.71 23.15 26.01
N PHE A 138 -7.80 22.87 25.08
CA PHE A 138 -6.48 22.28 25.35
C PHE A 138 -5.32 23.18 24.94
N GLY A 139 -5.59 24.37 24.40
CA GLY A 139 -4.57 25.31 23.95
C GLY A 139 -3.76 25.95 25.07
N GLY A 140 -3.88 25.51 26.33
CA GLY A 140 -2.88 25.83 27.36
C GLY A 140 -1.52 25.18 27.07
N ASP A 141 -1.53 23.99 26.47
CA ASP A 141 -0.32 23.24 26.10
C ASP A 141 0.24 23.74 24.76
N PRO A 142 1.49 24.27 24.74
CA PRO A 142 2.15 24.72 23.51
C PRO A 142 2.20 23.66 22.41
N GLN A 143 2.34 22.38 22.78
CA GLN A 143 2.43 21.26 21.85
C GLN A 143 1.09 21.00 21.15
N VAL A 144 -0.01 21.07 21.91
CA VAL A 144 -1.37 20.93 21.37
C VAL A 144 -1.70 22.12 20.49
N ARG A 145 -1.45 23.35 20.94
CA ARG A 145 -1.64 24.56 20.12
C ARG A 145 -0.95 24.45 18.76
N ALA A 146 0.34 24.11 18.77
CA ALA A 146 1.15 24.04 17.56
C ALA A 146 0.68 22.93 16.59
N ASN A 147 0.30 21.76 17.12
CA ASN A 147 -0.23 20.68 16.30
C ASN A 147 -1.59 21.06 15.69
N THR A 148 -2.48 21.66 16.47
CA THR A 148 -3.79 22.11 15.99
C THR A 148 -3.67 23.21 14.94
N ALA A 149 -2.77 24.19 15.13
CA ALA A 149 -2.51 25.24 14.16
C ALA A 149 -1.98 24.67 12.82
N LEU A 150 -1.19 23.59 12.86
CA LEU A 150 -0.76 22.89 11.64
C LEU A 150 -1.93 22.20 10.92
N GLU A 151 -2.85 21.56 11.64
CA GLU A 151 -4.02 20.94 11.01
C GLU A 151 -4.99 21.99 10.45
N ILE A 152 -5.14 23.14 11.12
CA ILE A 152 -5.85 24.30 10.59
C ILE A 152 -5.18 24.79 9.30
N ALA A 153 -3.85 24.94 9.31
CA ALA A 153 -3.11 25.36 8.11
C ALA A 153 -3.28 24.37 6.95
N ARG A 154 -3.26 23.05 7.21
CA ARG A 154 -3.51 22.00 6.20
C ARG A 154 -4.94 22.06 5.67
N THR A 155 -5.91 22.36 6.53
CA THR A 155 -7.30 22.53 6.13
C THR A 155 -7.48 23.73 5.20
N TRP A 156 -6.90 24.89 5.55
CA TRP A 156 -6.89 26.07 4.68
C TRP A 156 -6.12 25.84 3.38
N TYR A 157 -5.08 25.02 3.41
CA TYR A 157 -4.34 24.63 2.22
C TYR A 157 -5.20 23.82 1.27
N GLU A 158 -5.96 22.85 1.77
CA GLU A 158 -6.91 22.06 0.98
C GLU A 158 -8.10 22.89 0.46
N MET A 159 -8.49 23.94 1.19
CA MET A 159 -9.47 24.93 0.72
C MET A 159 -8.90 25.90 -0.32
N GLY A 160 -7.58 25.96 -0.49
CA GLY A 160 -6.92 26.87 -1.42
C GLY A 160 -6.83 28.32 -0.93
N GLU A 161 -6.81 28.56 0.38
CA GLU A 161 -6.81 29.90 1.00
C GLU A 161 -5.41 30.28 1.54
N PRO A 162 -4.47 30.76 0.70
CA PRO A 162 -3.05 30.93 1.07
C PRO A 162 -2.82 31.95 2.19
N THR A 163 -3.69 32.96 2.32
CA THR A 163 -3.60 33.96 3.38
C THR A 163 -3.83 33.35 4.76
N GLN A 164 -4.79 32.42 4.86
CA GLN A 164 -5.11 31.72 6.10
C GLN A 164 -4.07 30.64 6.44
N VAL A 165 -3.55 29.93 5.43
CA VAL A 165 -2.40 29.01 5.61
C VAL A 165 -1.23 29.74 6.25
N ARG A 166 -0.89 30.92 5.70
CA ARG A 166 0.22 31.73 6.20
C ARG A 166 0.00 32.16 7.66
N ALA A 167 -1.18 32.66 7.99
CA ALA A 167 -1.50 33.09 9.34
C ALA A 167 -1.36 31.93 10.35
N ALA A 168 -1.93 30.76 10.04
CA ALA A 168 -1.86 29.58 10.89
C ALA A 168 -0.42 29.02 11.03
N CYS A 169 0.37 29.02 9.95
CA CYS A 169 1.78 28.63 10.02
C CYS A 169 2.61 29.64 10.84
N GLN A 170 2.32 30.94 10.74
CA GLN A 170 3.02 31.97 11.51
C GLN A 170 2.80 31.84 13.01
N GLU A 171 1.60 31.46 13.43
CA GLU A 171 1.28 31.18 14.85
C GLU A 171 2.23 30.14 15.46
N VAL A 172 2.63 29.12 14.71
CA VAL A 172 3.59 28.09 15.15
C VAL A 172 5.02 28.66 15.21
N LEU A 173 5.37 29.58 14.30
CA LEU A 173 6.73 30.09 14.15
C LEU A 173 7.07 31.23 15.12
N GLU A 174 6.07 31.96 15.61
CA GLU A 174 6.21 33.12 16.50
C GLU A 174 6.32 32.75 17.99
N GLN A 175 6.22 31.47 18.34
CA GLN A 175 6.36 31.00 19.73
C GLN A 175 7.78 31.24 20.29
N GLY A 176 7.86 31.53 21.60
CA GLY A 176 9.08 31.96 22.30
C GLY A 176 10.24 30.96 22.25
N ALA A 177 11.46 31.42 22.54
CA ALA A 177 12.69 30.63 22.32
C ALA A 177 12.76 29.29 23.08
N ASP A 178 12.21 29.22 24.28
CA ASP A 178 12.17 27.96 25.06
C ASP A 178 11.18 26.95 24.46
N GLU A 179 10.01 27.41 24.01
CA GLU A 179 9.02 26.60 23.29
C GLU A 179 9.51 26.22 21.88
N ALA A 180 10.30 27.08 21.24
CA ALA A 180 10.86 26.85 19.92
C ALA A 180 11.69 25.56 19.83
N LYS A 181 12.38 25.22 20.93
CA LYS A 181 13.20 24.01 21.00
C LYS A 181 12.35 22.75 21.17
N SER A 182 11.27 22.80 21.95
CA SER A 182 10.35 21.66 22.09
C SER A 182 9.47 21.46 20.85
N LEU A 183 9.21 22.53 20.09
CA LEU A 183 8.35 22.54 18.91
C LEU A 183 9.13 22.40 17.59
N GLU A 184 10.38 21.91 17.62
CA GLU A 184 11.24 21.81 16.43
C GLU A 184 10.52 21.11 15.26
N ARG A 185 9.86 19.97 15.54
CA ARG A 185 9.10 19.23 14.53
C ARG A 185 8.00 20.09 13.91
N GLN A 186 7.20 20.77 14.72
CA GLN A 186 6.07 21.57 14.26
C GLN A 186 6.52 22.78 13.46
N ARG A 187 7.62 23.42 13.86
CA ARG A 187 8.20 24.56 13.14
C ARG A 187 8.75 24.15 11.78
N ILE A 188 9.36 22.97 11.68
CA ILE A 188 9.78 22.39 10.39
C ILE A 188 8.57 22.14 9.49
N GLU A 189 7.52 21.48 10.01
CA GLU A 189 6.29 21.24 9.26
C GLU A 189 5.59 22.55 8.83
N ALA A 190 5.58 23.58 9.69
CA ALA A 190 5.00 24.89 9.38
C ALA A 190 5.78 25.63 8.28
N LEU A 191 7.11 25.64 8.34
CA LEU A 191 7.95 26.24 7.29
C LEU A 191 7.78 25.51 5.96
N GLN A 192 7.67 24.18 5.99
CA GLN A 192 7.49 23.37 4.80
C GLN A 192 6.12 23.64 4.15
N LEU A 193 5.04 23.62 4.95
CA LEU A 193 3.69 23.91 4.47
C LEU A 193 3.56 25.34 3.95
N LEU A 194 4.17 26.32 4.63
CA LEU A 194 4.21 27.70 4.17
C LEU A 194 4.91 27.81 2.82
N ALA A 195 6.10 27.24 2.66
CA ALA A 195 6.85 27.26 1.40
C ALA A 195 6.06 26.59 0.25
N GLN A 196 5.42 25.44 0.54
CA GLN A 196 4.57 24.73 -0.43
C GLN A 196 3.36 25.56 -0.84
N SER A 197 2.67 26.20 0.12
CA SER A 197 1.49 27.03 -0.16
C SER A 197 1.79 28.23 -1.06
N ILE A 198 2.97 28.85 -0.91
CA ILE A 198 3.41 29.96 -1.75
C ILE A 198 3.64 29.48 -3.20
N LEU A 199 4.12 28.26 -3.37
CA LEU A 199 4.33 27.67 -4.69
C LEU A 199 3.00 27.26 -5.34
N ASP A 200 2.18 26.50 -4.62
CA ASP A 200 1.03 25.78 -5.19
C ASP A 200 -0.23 26.66 -5.29
N LEU A 201 -0.46 27.53 -4.30
CA LEU A 201 -1.68 28.36 -4.23
C LEU A 201 -1.45 29.79 -4.72
N GLU A 202 -0.29 30.38 -4.39
CA GLU A 202 0.02 31.76 -4.81
C GLU A 202 0.74 31.83 -6.17
N GLY A 203 1.34 30.73 -6.64
CA GLY A 203 2.10 30.71 -7.89
C GLY A 203 3.31 31.64 -7.88
N LYS A 204 3.91 31.89 -6.69
CA LYS A 204 5.04 32.81 -6.51
C LYS A 204 6.35 32.04 -6.25
N PRO A 205 6.98 31.45 -7.28
CA PRO A 205 8.15 30.59 -7.11
C PRO A 205 9.36 31.29 -6.52
N ARG A 206 9.49 32.62 -6.67
CA ARG A 206 10.57 33.40 -6.04
C ARG A 206 10.45 33.42 -4.52
N ASP A 207 9.24 33.65 -4.02
CA ASP A 207 8.98 33.74 -2.59
C ASP A 207 9.07 32.35 -1.94
N ALA A 208 8.62 31.31 -2.67
CA ALA A 208 8.78 29.91 -2.26
C ALA A 208 10.28 29.52 -2.13
N VAL A 209 11.13 29.97 -3.06
CA VAL A 209 12.58 29.74 -2.98
C VAL A 209 13.19 30.32 -1.71
N GLU A 210 12.80 31.53 -1.32
CA GLU A 210 13.30 32.12 -0.07
C GLU A 210 12.77 31.38 1.16
N ALA A 211 11.52 30.93 1.15
CA ALA A 211 10.95 30.13 2.23
C ALA A 211 11.65 28.76 2.39
N TYR A 212 11.92 28.03 1.30
CA TYR A 212 12.67 26.77 1.37
C TYR A 212 14.13 26.98 1.79
N LYS A 213 14.77 28.08 1.38
CA LYS A 213 16.12 28.43 1.88
C LYS A 213 16.11 28.68 3.38
N LEU A 214 15.10 29.40 3.89
CA LEU A 214 14.97 29.65 5.33
C LEU A 214 14.83 28.34 6.11
N LEU A 215 14.05 27.38 5.60
CA LEU A 215 13.93 26.05 6.20
C LEU A 215 15.28 25.33 6.25
N ILE A 216 16.03 25.30 5.14
CA ILE A 216 17.34 24.65 5.05
C ILE A 216 18.36 25.32 5.99
N GLN A 217 18.34 26.64 6.10
CA GLN A 217 19.25 27.39 6.98
C GLN A 217 18.92 27.16 8.46
N SER A 218 17.63 27.11 8.79
CA SER A 218 17.17 26.95 10.18
C SER A 218 17.31 25.51 10.67
N TYR A 219 17.12 24.52 9.80
CA TYR A 219 17.11 23.10 10.15
C TYR A 219 17.92 22.23 9.17
N PRO A 220 19.22 22.48 8.98
CA PRO A 220 20.03 21.91 7.89
C PRO A 220 20.14 20.38 7.89
N ASN A 221 20.04 19.75 9.06
CA ASN A 221 20.15 18.30 9.21
C ASN A 221 18.79 17.58 9.22
N SER A 222 17.68 18.31 9.08
CA SER A 222 16.34 17.72 9.08
C SER A 222 16.06 16.99 7.75
N PRO A 223 15.23 15.92 7.76
CA PRO A 223 14.72 15.32 6.51
C PRO A 223 14.05 16.36 5.60
N ALA A 224 13.30 17.30 6.18
CA ALA A 224 12.63 18.37 5.46
C ALA A 224 13.61 19.31 4.74
N ALA A 225 14.83 19.54 5.25
CA ALA A 225 15.83 20.31 4.54
C ALA A 225 16.32 19.59 3.26
N LYS A 226 16.39 18.26 3.28
CA LYS A 226 16.71 17.47 2.08
C LYS A 226 15.57 17.53 1.07
N ASP A 227 14.33 17.52 1.53
CA ASP A 227 13.16 17.66 0.66
C ASP A 227 13.04 19.08 0.09
N ALA A 228 13.25 20.12 0.91
CA ALA A 228 13.35 21.51 0.47
C ALA A 228 14.47 21.73 -0.55
N GLN A 229 15.60 21.02 -0.44
CA GLN A 229 16.66 21.06 -1.47
C GLN A 229 16.19 20.48 -2.82
N LYS A 230 15.39 19.41 -2.80
CA LYS A 230 14.77 18.86 -4.01
C LYS A 230 13.75 19.82 -4.60
N GLU A 231 12.90 20.43 -3.77
CA GLU A 231 11.92 21.42 -4.21
C GLU A 231 12.60 22.66 -4.78
N LEU A 232 13.70 23.14 -4.18
CA LEU A 232 14.51 24.20 -4.77
C LEU A 232 15.14 23.80 -6.11
N ALA A 233 15.59 22.55 -6.25
CA ALA A 233 16.12 22.05 -7.52
C ALA A 233 15.01 21.97 -8.59
N TYR A 234 13.81 21.54 -8.20
CA TYR A 234 12.61 21.53 -9.05
C TYR A 234 12.22 22.95 -9.47
N ILE A 235 12.09 23.90 -8.54
CA ILE A 235 11.77 25.30 -8.87
C ILE A 235 12.82 25.90 -9.81
N ARG A 236 14.12 25.59 -9.61
CA ARG A 236 15.19 26.06 -10.51
C ARG A 236 15.17 25.42 -11.89
N SER A 237 14.72 24.17 -12.03
CA SER A 237 14.61 23.50 -13.33
C SER A 237 13.38 23.98 -14.11
N VAL A 238 12.25 24.19 -13.42
CA VAL A 238 10.99 24.67 -13.99
C VAL A 238 11.04 26.17 -14.30
N TYR A 239 11.76 26.94 -13.49
CA TYR A 239 11.94 28.39 -13.66
C TYR A 239 13.44 28.75 -13.76
N PRO A 240 14.12 28.44 -14.89
CA PRO A 240 15.57 28.63 -15.06
C PRO A 240 16.03 30.08 -14.87
N ASP A 241 15.16 31.04 -15.16
CA ASP A 241 15.41 32.48 -14.98
C ASP A 241 15.59 32.87 -13.51
N LEU A 242 15.12 32.03 -12.57
CA LEU A 242 15.35 32.20 -11.13
C LEU A 242 16.74 31.68 -10.69
N ALA A 243 17.35 30.79 -11.48
CA ALA A 243 18.72 30.30 -11.29
C ALA A 243 19.78 31.22 -11.95
N ALA A 244 19.37 32.06 -12.90
CA ALA A 244 20.24 32.93 -13.68
C ALA A 244 20.66 34.20 -12.89
N ARG A 245 21.49 34.04 -11.85
CA ARG A 245 22.47 35.07 -11.47
C ARG A 245 23.90 34.53 -11.67
N ARG A 246 24.40 34.91 -12.85
CA ARG A 246 25.75 34.87 -13.46
C ARG A 246 26.95 34.45 -12.58
N THR A 247 27.69 33.48 -13.11
CA THR A 247 29.16 33.55 -13.31
C THR A 247 29.55 32.69 -14.53
N PRO A 248 30.24 33.23 -15.56
CA PRO A 248 30.70 32.45 -16.73
C PRO A 248 32.15 31.94 -16.54
N PRO A 249 32.50 30.75 -17.07
CA PRO A 249 33.43 30.69 -18.23
C PRO A 249 33.09 29.53 -19.19
N GLY A 250 33.23 29.62 -20.52
CA GLY A 250 34.47 29.63 -21.32
C GLY A 250 34.25 28.68 -22.53
N PRO A 251 34.86 28.91 -23.71
CA PRO A 251 34.31 28.43 -24.98
C PRO A 251 34.68 26.97 -25.29
N ARG A 252 33.71 26.16 -25.76
CA ARG A 252 33.95 24.87 -26.43
C ARG A 252 33.17 24.77 -27.74
N THR A 253 33.95 24.76 -28.83
CA THR A 253 33.73 24.17 -30.16
C THR A 253 32.31 23.80 -30.57
N GLU A 254 31.78 24.58 -31.49
CA GLU A 254 30.49 24.41 -32.16
C GLU A 254 30.45 23.10 -32.99
N ARG A 255 29.52 22.20 -32.64
CA ARG A 255 28.92 21.28 -33.61
C ARG A 255 27.68 21.97 -34.18
N ARG A 256 27.62 22.02 -35.51
CA ARG A 256 26.53 22.59 -36.30
C ARG A 256 25.18 21.96 -35.90
N PRO A 257 24.14 22.73 -35.56
CA PRO A 257 22.83 22.15 -35.23
C PRO A 257 22.18 21.59 -36.51
N GLU A 258 21.71 20.35 -36.43
CA GLU A 258 20.63 19.89 -37.31
C GLU A 258 19.40 20.81 -37.11
N PRO A 259 18.62 21.09 -38.16
CA PRO A 259 17.50 22.00 -38.04
C PRO A 259 16.50 21.43 -37.04
N ALA A 260 16.20 22.23 -36.02
CA ALA A 260 15.24 21.91 -34.97
C ALA A 260 13.93 21.39 -35.60
N PRO A 261 13.36 20.28 -35.08
CA PRO A 261 12.01 19.92 -35.46
C PRO A 261 11.10 21.11 -35.11
N ARG A 262 10.38 21.58 -36.13
CA ARG A 262 9.41 22.67 -36.03
C ARG A 262 8.55 22.45 -34.80
N ALA A 263 8.42 23.51 -34.00
CA ALA A 263 7.52 23.56 -32.86
C ALA A 263 6.14 23.00 -33.25
N SER A 264 5.81 21.82 -32.71
CA SER A 264 4.42 21.38 -32.67
C SER A 264 3.74 22.24 -31.63
N SER A 265 2.88 23.14 -32.09
CA SER A 265 1.87 23.85 -31.32
C SER A 265 0.84 22.88 -30.73
N SER A 266 1.27 21.99 -29.86
CA SER A 266 0.42 21.05 -29.14
C SER A 266 0.77 21.24 -27.67
N GLY A 267 -0.17 21.78 -26.90
CA GLY A 267 -0.04 21.87 -25.44
C GLY A 267 -0.10 20.50 -24.74
N ALA A 268 0.33 19.43 -25.42
CA ALA A 268 0.38 18.08 -24.89
C ALA A 268 1.59 17.90 -23.96
N VAL A 269 1.36 17.18 -22.87
CA VAL A 269 2.41 16.75 -21.95
C VAL A 269 2.89 15.39 -22.40
N LEU A 270 4.20 15.26 -22.64
CA LEU A 270 4.85 14.02 -23.04
C LEU A 270 6.08 13.78 -22.18
N VAL A 271 6.19 12.56 -21.67
CA VAL A 271 7.39 12.04 -21.02
C VAL A 271 8.19 11.25 -22.04
N ASP A 272 9.49 11.49 -22.08
CA ASP A 272 10.42 10.75 -22.94
C ASP A 272 10.71 9.37 -22.37
N LEU A 273 10.56 8.36 -23.21
CA LEU A 273 10.80 6.94 -22.91
C LEU A 273 11.66 6.33 -24.02
N PRO A 274 12.45 5.28 -23.72
CA PRO A 274 13.24 4.59 -24.73
C PRO A 274 12.31 3.98 -25.78
N ARG A 275 12.58 4.22 -27.08
CA ARG A 275 11.73 3.70 -28.17
C ARG A 275 11.97 2.22 -28.46
N ASN A 276 13.22 1.79 -28.34
CA ASN A 276 13.66 0.42 -28.55
C ASN A 276 14.39 -0.01 -27.28
N PRO A 277 13.66 -0.54 -26.28
CA PRO A 277 14.25 -0.87 -25.00
C PRO A 277 15.31 -1.96 -25.19
N VAL A 278 16.53 -1.71 -24.69
CA VAL A 278 17.65 -2.67 -24.75
C VAL A 278 17.30 -3.95 -24.00
N SER A 279 16.44 -3.85 -22.98
CA SER A 279 15.90 -4.97 -22.22
C SER A 279 15.08 -5.97 -23.03
N GLY A 280 14.69 -5.65 -24.27
CA GLY A 280 13.82 -6.48 -25.11
C GLY A 280 12.35 -6.45 -24.68
N ALA A 281 11.98 -5.52 -23.79
CA ALA A 281 10.63 -5.39 -23.26
C ALA A 281 9.62 -5.03 -24.35
N SER A 282 8.45 -5.67 -24.29
CA SER A 282 7.30 -5.32 -25.12
C SER A 282 6.52 -4.12 -24.55
N ASP A 283 5.43 -3.74 -25.19
CA ASP A 283 4.55 -2.64 -24.77
C ASP A 283 3.32 -3.09 -23.95
N SER A 284 3.24 -4.39 -23.64
CA SER A 284 2.16 -4.97 -22.83
C SER A 284 2.66 -6.07 -21.91
N GLY A 285 2.38 -5.93 -20.61
CA GLY A 285 2.89 -6.87 -19.60
C GLY A 285 3.42 -6.14 -18.37
N MET A 286 3.28 -6.76 -17.20
CA MET A 286 3.63 -6.11 -15.93
C MET A 286 5.13 -5.82 -15.85
N TYR A 287 5.96 -6.84 -16.08
CA TYR A 287 7.42 -6.69 -16.03
C TYR A 287 8.00 -6.07 -17.30
N ASP A 288 7.32 -6.17 -18.45
CA ASP A 288 7.67 -5.44 -19.66
C ASP A 288 7.55 -3.92 -19.45
N CYS A 289 6.40 -3.46 -18.93
CA CYS A 289 6.20 -2.06 -18.63
C CYS A 289 7.18 -1.57 -17.55
N LEU A 290 7.43 -2.37 -16.52
CA LEU A 290 8.42 -2.04 -15.50
C LEU A 290 9.84 -1.94 -16.09
N ALA A 291 10.24 -2.86 -16.98
CA ALA A 291 11.56 -2.84 -17.63
C ALA A 291 11.79 -1.55 -18.44
N VAL A 292 10.79 -1.09 -19.20
CA VAL A 292 10.86 0.18 -19.94
C VAL A 292 11.04 1.37 -19.00
N LEU A 293 10.33 1.38 -17.86
CA LEU A 293 10.45 2.45 -16.86
C LEU A 293 11.79 2.40 -16.11
N CYS A 294 12.29 1.20 -15.78
CA CYS A 294 13.62 1.02 -15.21
C CYS A 294 14.70 1.56 -16.17
N GLU A 295 14.58 1.25 -17.47
CA GLU A 295 15.52 1.70 -18.48
C GLU A 295 15.48 3.22 -18.66
N ALA A 296 14.29 3.83 -18.62
CA ALA A 296 14.13 5.29 -18.61
C ALA A 296 14.77 5.93 -17.36
N ALA A 297 14.81 5.22 -16.23
CA ALA A 297 15.49 5.64 -15.01
C ALA A 297 17.01 5.33 -15.00
N GLY A 298 17.54 4.71 -16.07
CA GLY A 298 18.96 4.38 -16.23
C GLY A 298 19.36 2.96 -15.81
N GLN A 299 18.39 2.08 -15.52
CA GLN A 299 18.62 0.68 -15.15
C GLN A 299 18.15 -0.27 -16.26
N VAL A 300 19.09 -0.86 -17.00
CA VAL A 300 18.77 -1.83 -18.06
C VAL A 300 18.63 -3.22 -17.44
N VAL A 301 17.39 -3.72 -17.38
CA VAL A 301 17.05 -5.02 -16.80
C VAL A 301 15.94 -5.68 -17.62
N SER A 302 16.06 -6.99 -17.88
CA SER A 302 15.05 -7.70 -18.67
C SER A 302 13.78 -7.99 -17.86
N PRO A 303 12.62 -8.13 -18.51
CA PRO A 303 11.38 -8.53 -17.82
C PRO A 303 11.51 -9.83 -17.01
N ALA A 304 12.27 -10.80 -17.53
CA ALA A 304 12.50 -12.07 -16.84
C ALA A 304 13.31 -11.90 -15.53
N LYS A 305 14.32 -11.01 -15.53
CA LYS A 305 15.08 -10.68 -14.32
C LYS A 305 14.21 -9.96 -13.29
N LEU A 306 13.37 -9.02 -13.72
CA LEU A 306 12.42 -8.35 -12.84
C LEU A 306 11.40 -9.33 -12.24
N ALA A 307 10.91 -10.28 -13.04
CA ALA A 307 10.02 -11.33 -12.56
C ALA A 307 10.71 -12.16 -11.46
N GLY A 308 11.95 -12.59 -11.65
CA GLY A 308 12.70 -13.28 -10.60
C GLY A 308 12.96 -12.42 -9.37
N PHE A 309 13.41 -11.17 -9.55
CA PHE A 309 13.59 -10.22 -8.44
C PHE A 309 12.29 -9.93 -7.67
N SER A 310 11.10 -10.18 -8.22
CA SER A 310 9.85 -10.05 -7.45
C SER A 310 9.55 -11.25 -6.54
N SER A 311 10.27 -12.36 -6.73
CA SER A 311 10.01 -13.69 -6.15
C SER A 311 8.65 -14.30 -6.52
N GLN A 312 7.85 -13.64 -7.37
CA GLN A 312 6.55 -14.12 -7.84
C GLN A 312 6.60 -15.47 -8.60
N PRO A 313 7.65 -15.79 -9.39
CA PRO A 313 7.79 -17.10 -10.02
C PRO A 313 7.84 -18.28 -9.02
N PHE A 314 8.27 -18.02 -7.78
CA PHE A 314 8.36 -19.02 -6.71
C PHE A 314 7.07 -19.14 -5.89
N ALA A 315 6.21 -18.12 -5.92
CA ALA A 315 4.96 -18.11 -5.18
C ALA A 315 3.97 -19.18 -5.69
N PHE A 316 3.32 -19.88 -4.75
CA PHE A 316 2.18 -20.75 -4.98
C PHE A 316 1.19 -20.54 -3.84
N PHE A 317 -0.01 -20.01 -4.13
CA PHE A 317 -1.08 -19.80 -3.15
C PHE A 317 -2.31 -20.62 -3.54
N TYR A 318 -2.90 -21.28 -2.53
CA TYR A 318 -4.09 -22.09 -2.70
C TYR A 318 -4.86 -22.14 -1.38
N GLY A 319 -6.18 -22.34 -1.48
CA GLY A 319 -7.08 -22.48 -0.34
C GLY A 319 -8.03 -21.29 -0.13
N GLY A 320 -8.82 -21.36 0.93
CA GLY A 320 -9.74 -20.30 1.35
C GLY A 320 -10.93 -20.03 0.39
N PRO A 321 -11.78 -19.02 0.70
CA PRO A 321 -12.98 -18.70 -0.07
C PRO A 321 -12.72 -18.06 -1.45
N ARG A 322 -11.46 -17.83 -1.83
CA ARG A 322 -11.05 -17.13 -3.06
C ARG A 322 -10.03 -17.91 -3.89
N THR A 323 -10.11 -19.23 -3.98
CA THR A 323 -9.11 -20.12 -4.62
C THR A 323 -8.57 -19.63 -5.98
N LEU A 324 -9.39 -18.98 -6.80
CA LEU A 324 -9.00 -18.43 -8.11
C LEU A 324 -8.05 -17.22 -8.05
N ALA A 325 -7.95 -16.55 -6.90
CA ALA A 325 -7.12 -15.37 -6.70
C ALA A 325 -5.66 -15.71 -6.39
N GLY A 326 -5.33 -16.96 -6.04
CA GLY A 326 -3.99 -17.37 -5.60
C GLY A 326 -2.85 -16.93 -6.52
N PRO A 327 -2.94 -17.09 -7.85
CA PRO A 327 -1.90 -16.62 -8.76
C PRO A 327 -1.63 -15.11 -8.67
N TYR A 328 -2.61 -14.32 -8.24
CA TYR A 328 -2.47 -12.86 -8.14
C TYR A 328 -2.10 -12.41 -6.72
N MET A 329 -1.87 -13.34 -5.78
CA MET A 329 -1.42 -13.02 -4.44
C MET A 329 0.11 -12.88 -4.39
N ALA A 330 0.56 -11.99 -3.51
CA ALA A 330 1.95 -11.78 -3.18
C ALA A 330 2.05 -11.27 -1.73
N ILE A 331 3.14 -11.62 -1.03
CA ILE A 331 3.41 -11.14 0.34
C ILE A 331 3.73 -9.65 0.32
N ARG A 332 4.57 -9.25 -0.65
CA ARG A 332 4.93 -7.86 -0.94
C ARG A 332 4.53 -7.52 -2.35
N ASP A 333 4.42 -6.23 -2.63
CA ASP A 333 4.13 -5.74 -3.97
C ASP A 333 5.27 -6.15 -4.94
N PRO A 334 5.01 -7.03 -5.93
CA PRO A 334 6.04 -7.54 -6.84
C PRO A 334 6.69 -6.47 -7.71
N ILE A 335 5.99 -5.36 -8.01
CA ILE A 335 6.56 -4.27 -8.82
C ILE A 335 7.51 -3.44 -7.96
N VAL A 336 7.08 -3.07 -6.75
CA VAL A 336 7.93 -2.33 -5.80
C VAL A 336 9.15 -3.17 -5.43
N THR A 337 8.96 -4.44 -5.08
CA THR A 337 10.04 -5.37 -4.70
C THR A 337 11.07 -5.53 -5.81
N ALA A 338 10.62 -5.74 -7.06
CA ALA A 338 11.52 -5.87 -8.20
C ALA A 338 12.26 -4.56 -8.49
N ALA A 339 11.58 -3.41 -8.40
CA ALA A 339 12.17 -2.11 -8.65
C ALA A 339 13.21 -1.71 -7.59
N GLU A 340 12.92 -1.96 -6.32
CA GLU A 340 13.87 -1.78 -5.20
C GLU A 340 15.16 -2.56 -5.44
N ARG A 341 15.05 -3.83 -5.83
CA ARG A 341 16.18 -4.74 -6.09
C ARG A 341 17.04 -4.34 -7.29
N VAL A 342 16.52 -3.55 -8.23
CA VAL A 342 17.31 -2.98 -9.33
C VAL A 342 17.85 -1.58 -9.02
N GLY A 343 17.74 -1.12 -7.77
CA GLY A 343 18.24 0.18 -7.34
C GLY A 343 17.26 1.33 -7.55
N LEU A 344 15.95 1.06 -7.62
CA LEU A 344 14.89 2.07 -7.76
C LEU A 344 13.92 2.05 -6.55
N PRO A 345 14.42 2.34 -5.33
CA PRO A 345 13.65 2.15 -4.09
C PRO A 345 12.53 3.18 -3.85
N ARG A 346 12.40 4.16 -4.74
CA ARG A 346 11.31 5.15 -4.68
C ARG A 346 10.13 4.78 -5.59
N THR A 347 10.17 3.58 -6.16
CA THR A 347 9.03 3.03 -6.89
C THR A 347 7.87 2.85 -5.92
N ARG A 348 6.72 3.40 -6.27
CA ARG A 348 5.56 3.41 -5.37
C ARG A 348 4.27 3.15 -6.13
N LEU A 349 3.36 2.47 -5.45
CA LEU A 349 1.97 2.36 -5.83
C LEU A 349 1.20 3.61 -5.34
N ILE A 350 0.44 4.23 -6.23
CA ILE A 350 -0.54 5.25 -5.90
C ILE A 350 -1.91 4.69 -6.21
N SER A 351 -2.76 4.61 -5.20
CA SER A 351 -4.13 4.11 -5.29
C SER A 351 -5.09 5.27 -5.10
N SER A 352 -6.01 5.47 -6.06
CA SER A 352 -7.00 6.55 -5.98
C SER A 352 -8.41 5.99 -5.81
N PRO A 353 -9.27 6.58 -4.94
CA PRO A 353 -10.62 6.09 -4.66
C PRO A 353 -11.64 6.49 -5.73
N SER A 354 -11.31 7.48 -6.58
CA SER A 354 -12.19 7.98 -7.64
C SER A 354 -11.41 8.23 -8.93
N ILE A 355 -12.14 8.18 -10.06
CA ILE A 355 -11.55 8.41 -11.38
C ILE A 355 -11.00 9.81 -11.55
N ASP A 356 -11.64 10.81 -10.97
CA ASP A 356 -11.17 12.19 -11.08
C ASP A 356 -9.88 12.39 -10.29
N LEU A 357 -9.75 11.81 -9.09
CA LEU A 357 -8.50 11.85 -8.34
C LEU A 357 -7.41 11.02 -9.02
N GLY A 358 -7.75 9.84 -9.56
CA GLY A 358 -6.84 9.00 -10.32
C GLY A 358 -6.26 9.72 -11.55
N LEU A 359 -7.12 10.37 -12.34
CA LEU A 359 -6.69 11.17 -13.50
C LEU A 359 -5.89 12.41 -13.08
N THR A 360 -6.26 13.05 -11.97
CA THR A 360 -5.51 14.20 -11.44
C THR A 360 -4.11 13.79 -11.03
N ASN A 361 -3.99 12.71 -10.26
CA ASN A 361 -2.70 12.13 -9.85
C ASN A 361 -1.88 11.72 -11.08
N LEU A 362 -2.49 11.01 -12.03
CA LEU A 362 -1.82 10.58 -13.27
C LEU A 362 -1.29 11.78 -14.06
N LYS A 363 -2.12 12.80 -14.27
CA LYS A 363 -1.71 14.02 -14.98
C LYS A 363 -0.61 14.74 -14.22
N SER A 364 -0.71 14.85 -12.90
CA SER A 364 0.33 15.42 -12.05
C SER A 364 1.67 14.70 -12.23
N GLN A 365 1.68 13.37 -12.25
CA GLN A 365 2.90 12.59 -12.52
C GLN A 365 3.48 12.90 -13.90
N LEU A 366 2.64 12.94 -14.95
CA LEU A 366 3.09 13.27 -16.31
C LEU A 366 3.70 14.68 -16.40
N HIS A 367 3.08 15.68 -15.75
CA HIS A 367 3.62 17.04 -15.70
C HIS A 367 4.93 17.11 -14.90
N GLY A 368 5.08 16.26 -13.88
CA GLY A 368 6.32 16.07 -13.14
C GLY A 368 7.40 15.28 -13.89
N GLY A 369 7.15 14.90 -15.15
CA GLY A 369 8.10 14.14 -15.98
C GLY A 369 8.12 12.64 -15.71
N ASN A 370 7.17 12.11 -14.95
CA ASN A 370 7.08 10.68 -14.64
C ASN A 370 6.03 10.01 -15.54
N ALA A 371 6.46 9.07 -16.37
CA ALA A 371 5.54 8.14 -17.01
C ALA A 371 4.99 7.17 -15.95
N VAL A 372 3.73 6.77 -16.08
CA VAL A 372 3.06 5.93 -15.09
C VAL A 372 2.62 4.62 -15.69
N MET A 373 2.77 3.53 -14.93
CA MET A 373 2.28 2.23 -15.31
C MET A 373 0.91 1.98 -14.68
N VAL A 374 -0.09 1.66 -15.49
CA VAL A 374 -1.49 1.47 -15.07
C VAL A 374 -2.05 0.15 -15.61
N PRO A 375 -2.94 -0.51 -14.86
CA PRO A 375 -3.73 -1.61 -15.39
C PRO A 375 -4.90 -1.06 -16.23
N LEU A 376 -5.06 -1.57 -17.45
CA LEU A 376 -6.16 -1.20 -18.35
C LEU A 376 -6.84 -2.44 -18.92
N ALA A 377 -8.12 -2.31 -19.24
CA ALA A 377 -8.87 -3.28 -20.04
C ALA A 377 -9.38 -2.66 -21.35
N LEU A 378 -8.45 -2.24 -22.22
CA LEU A 378 -8.79 -1.66 -23.53
C LEU A 378 -9.51 -2.70 -24.38
N SER A 379 -10.69 -2.36 -24.91
CA SER A 379 -11.57 -3.29 -25.62
C SER A 379 -11.86 -4.61 -24.86
N GLY A 380 -11.82 -4.58 -23.52
CA GLY A 380 -12.04 -5.76 -22.68
C GLY A 380 -10.82 -6.67 -22.49
N THR A 381 -9.68 -6.36 -23.12
CA THR A 381 -8.44 -7.13 -22.98
C THR A 381 -7.60 -6.59 -21.82
N PRO A 382 -7.42 -7.35 -20.72
CA PRO A 382 -6.68 -6.88 -19.56
C PRO A 382 -5.18 -6.88 -19.81
N SER A 383 -4.54 -5.72 -19.63
CA SER A 383 -3.10 -5.54 -19.82
C SER A 383 -2.56 -4.42 -18.93
N TRP A 384 -1.27 -4.51 -18.60
CA TRP A 384 -0.52 -3.37 -18.05
C TRP A 384 -0.04 -2.50 -19.20
N ARG A 385 -0.16 -1.18 -19.05
CA ARG A 385 0.28 -0.18 -20.04
C ARG A 385 1.00 0.97 -19.35
N ILE A 386 1.91 1.62 -20.08
CA ILE A 386 2.54 2.86 -19.64
C ILE A 386 1.81 4.04 -20.28
N VAL A 387 1.31 4.94 -19.46
CA VAL A 387 0.83 6.25 -19.90
C VAL A 387 2.02 7.18 -19.88
N ARG A 388 2.36 7.70 -21.06
CA ARG A 388 3.51 8.58 -21.25
C ARG A 388 3.12 10.01 -21.59
N GLY A 389 1.84 10.30 -21.76
CA GLY A 389 1.40 11.66 -22.05
C GLY A 389 -0.10 11.85 -22.10
N TYR A 390 -0.49 13.11 -22.21
CA TYR A 390 -1.87 13.56 -22.29
C TYR A 390 -1.96 14.87 -23.08
N ASP A 391 -2.95 14.97 -23.96
CA ASP A 391 -3.28 16.19 -24.70
C ASP A 391 -4.57 16.82 -24.15
N PRO A 392 -4.50 17.97 -23.46
CA PRO A 392 -5.66 18.64 -22.90
C PRO A 392 -6.60 19.21 -23.97
N GLN A 393 -6.09 19.57 -25.15
CA GLN A 393 -6.90 20.15 -26.22
C GLN A 393 -7.73 19.08 -26.91
N ARG A 394 -7.15 17.88 -27.06
CA ARG A 394 -7.82 16.73 -27.69
C ARG A 394 -8.57 15.85 -26.70
N GLY A 395 -8.23 15.93 -25.42
CA GLY A 395 -8.78 15.04 -24.40
C GLY A 395 -8.29 13.60 -24.57
N GLU A 396 -7.07 13.40 -25.07
CA GLU A 396 -6.50 12.09 -25.42
C GLU A 396 -5.32 11.74 -24.51
N PHE A 397 -5.16 10.45 -24.20
CA PHE A 397 -3.99 9.90 -23.52
C PHE A 397 -3.07 9.21 -24.52
N TYR A 398 -1.76 9.33 -24.27
CA TYR A 398 -0.73 8.71 -25.08
C TYR A 398 -0.10 7.55 -24.32
N LEU A 399 -0.26 6.35 -24.87
CA LEU A 399 0.29 5.12 -24.32
C LEU A 399 1.62 4.79 -25.00
N TYR A 400 2.55 4.24 -24.23
CA TYR A 400 3.77 3.70 -24.80
C TYR A 400 3.47 2.58 -25.80
N SER A 401 4.24 2.58 -26.89
CA SER A 401 4.21 1.56 -27.94
C SER A 401 5.66 1.33 -28.38
N ALA A 402 6.04 0.06 -28.51
CA ALA A 402 7.36 -0.32 -29.01
C ALA A 402 7.43 -0.26 -30.55
N SER A 403 6.28 -0.30 -31.22
CA SER A 403 6.17 -0.33 -32.68
C SER A 403 5.85 1.02 -33.32
N SER A 404 5.37 1.98 -32.52
CA SER A 404 4.98 3.31 -32.97
C SER A 404 5.57 4.40 -32.06
N ARG A 405 5.29 5.68 -32.34
CA ARG A 405 5.73 6.77 -31.44
C ARG A 405 5.02 6.68 -30.09
N TYR A 406 3.73 6.34 -30.12
CA TYR A 406 2.83 6.09 -29.00
C TYR A 406 1.46 5.72 -29.59
N ASP A 407 0.67 4.94 -28.85
CA ASP A 407 -0.74 4.75 -29.17
C ASP A 407 -1.57 5.89 -28.57
N THR A 408 -2.70 6.22 -29.19
CA THR A 408 -3.60 7.28 -28.71
C THR A 408 -4.91 6.66 -28.27
N VAL A 409 -5.40 7.07 -27.11
CA VAL A 409 -6.68 6.61 -26.54
C VAL A 409 -7.50 7.82 -26.11
N SER A 410 -8.78 7.83 -26.46
CA SER A 410 -9.67 8.92 -26.01
C SER A 410 -9.81 8.92 -24.49
N GLY A 411 -10.02 10.08 -23.88
CA GLY A 411 -10.19 10.17 -22.43
C GLY A 411 -11.36 9.35 -21.90
N GLU A 412 -12.45 9.20 -22.69
CA GLU A 412 -13.59 8.37 -22.31
C GLU A 412 -13.23 6.88 -22.30
N GLU A 413 -12.59 6.41 -23.36
CA GLU A 413 -12.14 5.02 -23.48
C GLU A 413 -11.11 4.67 -22.39
N PHE A 414 -10.17 5.57 -22.13
CA PHE A 414 -9.17 5.40 -21.08
C PHE A 414 -9.81 5.24 -19.69
N ARG A 415 -10.77 6.11 -19.34
CA ARG A 415 -11.51 6.04 -18.06
C ARG A 415 -12.22 4.69 -17.92
N LYS A 416 -12.96 4.29 -18.94
CA LYS A 416 -13.69 3.02 -18.96
C LYS A 416 -12.75 1.82 -18.82
N ALA A 417 -11.60 1.87 -19.49
CA ALA A 417 -10.61 0.81 -19.45
C ALA A 417 -9.91 0.72 -18.09
N TRP A 418 -9.61 1.85 -17.44
CA TRP A 418 -8.93 1.88 -16.14
C TRP A 418 -9.85 1.49 -14.97
N GLN A 419 -11.12 1.87 -15.02
CA GLN A 419 -12.14 1.49 -14.03
C GLN A 419 -12.68 0.05 -14.21
N SER A 420 -12.20 -0.66 -15.23
CA SER A 420 -12.74 -1.96 -15.58
C SER A 420 -12.46 -2.99 -14.48
N PRO A 421 -13.47 -3.76 -14.01
CA PRO A 421 -13.27 -4.78 -12.98
C PRO A 421 -12.43 -5.97 -13.47
N VAL A 422 -12.24 -6.07 -14.79
CA VAL A 422 -11.36 -7.10 -15.39
C VAL A 422 -9.94 -6.58 -15.61
N ALA A 423 -9.64 -5.31 -15.35
CA ALA A 423 -8.27 -4.79 -15.45
C ALA A 423 -7.33 -5.58 -14.52
N PRO A 424 -6.05 -5.77 -14.90
CA PRO A 424 -5.11 -6.49 -14.05
C PRO A 424 -4.99 -5.87 -12.65
N ALA A 425 -4.79 -6.69 -11.64
CA ALA A 425 -4.49 -6.23 -10.29
C ALA A 425 -3.32 -7.03 -9.72
N VAL A 426 -2.52 -6.36 -8.90
CA VAL A 426 -1.40 -6.96 -8.17
C VAL A 426 -1.83 -7.52 -6.82
N VAL A 427 -3.01 -7.11 -6.33
CA VAL A 427 -3.63 -7.58 -5.09
C VAL A 427 -5.03 -8.08 -5.43
N ALA A 428 -5.46 -9.18 -4.80
CA ALA A 428 -6.74 -9.81 -5.05
C ALA A 428 -7.92 -8.81 -4.90
N PRO A 429 -8.90 -8.80 -5.82
CA PRO A 429 -10.00 -7.86 -5.77
C PRO A 429 -10.87 -8.12 -4.53
N GLY A 430 -11.09 -7.07 -3.76
CA GLY A 430 -12.06 -7.01 -2.67
C GLY A 430 -12.34 -5.54 -2.36
N ASN A 431 -13.60 -5.12 -2.56
CA ASN A 431 -14.14 -3.78 -2.35
C ASN A 431 -13.55 -2.67 -3.21
N GLY A 432 -14.12 -2.47 -4.41
CA GLY A 432 -13.89 -1.32 -5.29
C GLY A 432 -12.46 -1.25 -5.81
N ALA A 433 -12.23 -1.59 -7.07
CA ALA A 433 -10.91 -1.48 -7.67
C ALA A 433 -10.36 -0.06 -7.47
N ALA A 434 -9.39 0.10 -6.56
CA ALA A 434 -8.66 1.35 -6.44
C ALA A 434 -7.98 1.60 -7.79
N LEU A 435 -8.04 2.83 -8.28
CA LEU A 435 -7.37 3.23 -9.51
C LEU A 435 -5.88 3.33 -9.23
N SER A 436 -5.23 2.19 -9.35
CA SER A 436 -3.83 1.96 -9.06
C SER A 436 -2.98 2.41 -10.23
N MET A 437 -1.89 3.10 -9.91
CA MET A 437 -0.80 3.39 -10.84
C MET A 437 0.54 3.27 -10.13
N TYR A 438 1.53 2.76 -10.84
CA TYR A 438 2.91 2.72 -10.37
C TYR A 438 3.70 3.86 -10.97
N VAL A 439 4.46 4.52 -10.11
CA VAL A 439 5.41 5.56 -10.49
C VAL A 439 6.80 5.04 -10.18
N VAL A 440 7.60 4.85 -11.23
CA VAL A 440 9.03 4.57 -11.10
C VAL A 440 9.73 5.93 -11.19
N SER A 441 10.28 6.40 -10.07
CA SER A 441 10.88 7.74 -9.99
C SER A 441 12.13 7.74 -9.11
N GLY A 442 12.99 8.75 -9.29
CA GLY A 442 14.20 8.96 -8.51
C GLY A 442 15.49 8.62 -9.26
N PRO A 443 16.66 9.12 -8.80
CA PRO A 443 17.92 8.74 -9.39
C PRO A 443 18.16 7.25 -9.14
N ALA A 444 18.54 6.51 -10.18
CA ALA A 444 18.98 5.14 -10.05
C ALA A 444 20.13 5.05 -9.03
N GLY A 445 19.93 4.22 -8.00
CA GLY A 445 21.00 3.78 -7.12
C GLY A 445 21.87 2.72 -7.81
N THR A 446 22.93 2.28 -7.15
CA THR A 446 23.70 1.11 -7.59
C THR A 446 22.90 -0.16 -7.32
N CYS A 447 22.73 -0.99 -8.34
CA CYS A 447 22.15 -2.32 -8.19
C CYS A 447 23.22 -3.27 -7.64
N GLU A 448 23.07 -3.71 -6.39
CA GLU A 448 23.89 -4.78 -5.80
C GLU A 448 23.30 -6.14 -6.20
N VAL A 449 23.64 -6.58 -7.41
CA VAL A 449 23.05 -7.77 -8.05
C VAL A 449 23.09 -9.01 -7.15
N LYS A 450 24.23 -9.29 -6.49
CA LYS A 450 24.36 -10.45 -5.60
C LYS A 450 23.35 -10.39 -4.45
N SER A 451 23.32 -9.27 -3.72
CA SER A 451 22.37 -9.06 -2.62
C SER A 451 20.91 -9.11 -3.08
N ALA A 452 20.61 -8.58 -4.27
CA ALA A 452 19.27 -8.62 -4.85
C ALA A 452 18.81 -10.06 -5.17
N VAL A 453 19.72 -10.90 -5.69
CA VAL A 453 19.43 -12.32 -5.96
C VAL A 453 19.30 -13.10 -4.66
N GLU A 454 20.22 -12.92 -3.70
CA GLU A 454 20.15 -13.56 -2.38
C GLU A 454 18.84 -13.22 -1.66
N SER A 455 18.44 -11.95 -1.66
CA SER A 455 17.16 -11.51 -1.08
C SER A 455 15.95 -12.14 -1.78
N SER A 456 16.02 -12.32 -3.09
CA SER A 456 14.96 -12.95 -3.87
C SER A 456 14.83 -14.45 -3.58
N VAL A 457 15.97 -15.13 -3.42
CA VAL A 457 16.02 -16.54 -3.02
C VAL A 457 15.54 -16.73 -1.58
N ALA A 458 15.90 -15.83 -0.65
CA ALA A 458 15.41 -15.87 0.73
C ALA A 458 13.87 -15.77 0.78
N ASP A 459 13.28 -14.83 0.06
CA ASP A 459 11.81 -14.73 -0.06
C ASP A 459 11.19 -15.99 -0.69
N ALA A 460 11.88 -16.60 -1.66
CA ALA A 460 11.40 -17.80 -2.34
C ALA A 460 11.33 -18.99 -1.36
N ILE A 461 12.33 -19.14 -0.49
CA ILE A 461 12.35 -20.15 0.57
C ILE A 461 11.14 -19.96 1.48
N ASP A 462 10.90 -18.75 1.97
CA ASP A 462 9.75 -18.44 2.85
C ASP A 462 8.40 -18.75 2.18
N LEU A 463 8.26 -18.35 0.91
CA LEU A 463 7.07 -18.63 0.10
C LEU A 463 6.84 -20.13 -0.07
N MET A 464 7.89 -20.89 -0.39
CA MET A 464 7.82 -22.32 -0.67
C MET A 464 7.63 -23.17 0.58
N ARG A 465 8.24 -22.81 1.71
CA ARG A 465 8.03 -23.51 2.99
C ARG A 465 6.60 -23.36 3.52
N GLY A 466 5.88 -22.32 3.09
CA GLY A 466 4.49 -22.10 3.46
C GLY A 466 4.30 -21.33 4.78
N GLY A 467 5.29 -20.53 5.17
CA GLY A 467 5.22 -19.68 6.37
C GLY A 467 4.30 -18.46 6.21
N SER A 468 3.69 -18.27 5.04
CA SER A 468 2.91 -17.07 4.70
C SER A 468 1.45 -17.39 4.42
N GLU A 469 0.56 -16.52 4.90
CA GLU A 469 -0.87 -16.55 4.61
C GLU A 469 -1.32 -15.17 4.13
N VAL A 470 -1.96 -15.12 2.96
CA VAL A 470 -2.46 -13.88 2.35
C VAL A 470 -3.91 -14.07 1.94
N GLY A 471 -4.81 -13.20 2.43
CA GLY A 471 -6.22 -13.26 2.06
C GLY A 471 -6.92 -14.59 2.38
N GLY A 472 -6.47 -15.30 3.42
CA GLY A 472 -6.95 -16.62 3.82
C GLY A 472 -6.40 -17.78 2.99
N GLN A 473 -5.36 -17.57 2.18
CA GLN A 473 -4.66 -18.62 1.43
C GLN A 473 -3.26 -18.81 1.95
N ARG A 474 -2.89 -20.06 2.18
CA ARG A 474 -1.53 -20.43 2.57
C ARG A 474 -0.65 -20.48 1.32
N SER A 475 0.66 -20.34 1.52
CA SER A 475 1.64 -20.44 0.44
C SER A 475 2.35 -21.81 0.41
N GLY A 476 3.01 -22.11 -0.72
CA GLY A 476 4.00 -23.19 -0.82
C GLY A 476 3.47 -24.57 -0.48
N VAL A 477 4.25 -25.34 0.30
CA VAL A 477 3.90 -26.70 0.75
C VAL A 477 2.54 -26.75 1.45
N ALA A 478 2.27 -25.80 2.35
CA ALA A 478 0.99 -25.73 3.07
C ALA A 478 -0.21 -25.56 2.12
N ALA A 479 -0.05 -24.77 1.06
CA ALA A 479 -1.05 -24.60 0.02
C ALA A 479 -1.29 -25.88 -0.80
N LEU A 480 -0.23 -26.65 -1.05
CA LEU A 480 -0.29 -27.92 -1.78
C LEU A 480 -0.93 -29.03 -0.95
N GLU A 481 -0.76 -28.99 0.38
CA GLU A 481 -1.50 -29.84 1.30
C GLU A 481 -3.00 -29.53 1.28
N ASP A 482 -3.38 -28.25 1.21
CA ASP A 482 -4.78 -27.85 1.03
C ASP A 482 -5.35 -28.37 -0.29
N LEU A 483 -4.61 -28.22 -1.39
CA LEU A 483 -5.00 -28.75 -2.70
C LEU A 483 -5.14 -30.28 -2.67
N THR A 484 -4.22 -30.97 -2.00
CA THR A 484 -4.26 -32.43 -1.85
C THR A 484 -5.52 -32.86 -1.10
N ARG A 485 -5.89 -32.14 -0.03
CA ARG A 485 -7.10 -32.40 0.74
C ARG A 485 -8.35 -32.20 -0.10
N ASP A 486 -8.41 -31.11 -0.87
CA ASP A 486 -9.57 -30.81 -1.71
C ASP A 486 -9.72 -31.82 -2.86
N LEU A 487 -8.62 -32.27 -3.47
CA LEU A 487 -8.63 -33.32 -4.50
C LEU A 487 -9.09 -34.66 -3.93
N ALA A 488 -8.66 -35.02 -2.71
CA ALA A 488 -9.14 -36.22 -2.02
C ALA A 488 -10.64 -36.14 -1.69
N GLY A 489 -11.10 -34.99 -1.20
CA GLY A 489 -12.51 -34.76 -0.91
C GLY A 489 -13.39 -34.77 -2.16
N LEU A 490 -12.84 -34.36 -3.32
CA LEU A 490 -13.54 -34.50 -4.60
C LEU A 490 -13.69 -35.97 -4.99
N ALA A 491 -12.66 -36.79 -4.75
CA ALA A 491 -12.66 -38.20 -5.10
C ALA A 491 -13.59 -39.06 -4.23
N ASP A 492 -13.72 -38.74 -2.94
CA ASP A 492 -14.60 -39.45 -1.99
C ASP A 492 -16.02 -38.87 -1.89
N GLY A 493 -16.29 -37.74 -2.57
CA GLY A 493 -17.59 -37.08 -2.60
C GLY A 493 -17.90 -36.23 -1.35
N SER A 494 -16.92 -35.97 -0.49
CA SER A 494 -17.09 -35.11 0.69
C SER A 494 -16.98 -33.61 0.39
N LEU A 495 -16.45 -33.24 -0.79
CA LEU A 495 -16.36 -31.83 -1.20
C LEU A 495 -17.74 -31.26 -1.58
N SER A 496 -18.06 -30.05 -1.09
CA SER A 496 -19.29 -29.36 -1.50
C SER A 496 -19.29 -29.05 -3.01
N ASP A 497 -20.47 -29.04 -3.63
CA ASP A 497 -20.62 -28.70 -5.06
C ASP A 497 -19.98 -27.34 -5.43
N THR A 498 -20.06 -26.38 -4.50
CA THR A 498 -19.49 -25.04 -4.69
C THR A 498 -17.96 -25.10 -4.71
N HIS A 499 -17.35 -25.83 -3.76
CA HIS A 499 -15.90 -26.00 -3.71
C HIS A 499 -15.38 -26.86 -4.88
N ALA A 500 -16.10 -27.91 -5.27
CA ALA A 500 -15.77 -28.73 -6.42
C ALA A 500 -15.74 -27.90 -7.71
N LYS A 501 -16.69 -26.96 -7.88
CA LYS A 501 -16.69 -26.03 -9.01
C LYS A 501 -15.48 -25.07 -8.97
N GLN A 502 -15.16 -24.52 -7.81
CA GLN A 502 -14.00 -23.63 -7.65
C GLN A 502 -12.67 -24.36 -7.97
N LEU A 503 -12.53 -25.61 -7.52
CA LEU A 503 -11.39 -26.46 -7.84
C LEU A 503 -11.31 -26.74 -9.35
N ALA A 504 -12.44 -27.02 -10.00
CA ALA A 504 -12.49 -27.20 -11.46
C ALA A 504 -12.05 -25.95 -12.23
N ASP A 505 -12.51 -24.77 -11.81
CA ASP A 505 -12.11 -23.49 -12.39
C ASP A 505 -10.62 -23.21 -12.16
N TRP A 506 -10.08 -23.61 -10.99
CA TRP A 506 -8.67 -23.48 -10.66
C TRP A 506 -7.76 -24.38 -11.51
N CYS A 507 -8.18 -25.62 -11.77
CA CYS A 507 -7.49 -26.53 -12.69
C CYS A 507 -7.46 -26.04 -14.15
N GLY A 508 -8.23 -24.99 -14.48
CA GLY A 508 -8.19 -24.30 -15.76
C GLY A 508 -7.01 -23.33 -15.89
N ARG A 509 -7.25 -22.05 -15.63
CA ARG A 509 -6.27 -20.97 -15.88
C ARG A 509 -5.20 -20.85 -14.78
N PRO A 510 -5.53 -20.86 -13.47
CA PRO A 510 -4.54 -20.78 -12.40
C PRO A 510 -3.43 -21.83 -12.48
N LEU A 511 -3.77 -23.10 -12.73
CA LEU A 511 -2.79 -24.17 -12.83
C LEU A 511 -1.74 -23.90 -13.91
N ARG A 512 -2.16 -23.47 -15.11
CA ARG A 512 -1.24 -23.14 -16.22
C ARG A 512 -0.32 -21.95 -15.89
N LEU A 513 -0.83 -20.97 -15.12
CA LEU A 513 -0.01 -19.85 -14.67
C LEU A 513 1.07 -20.31 -13.69
N TYR A 514 0.74 -21.22 -12.75
CA TYR A 514 1.74 -21.80 -11.86
C TYR A 514 2.80 -22.61 -12.60
N THR A 515 2.41 -23.38 -13.63
CA THR A 515 3.36 -24.07 -14.50
C THR A 515 4.37 -23.11 -15.13
N SER A 516 3.88 -22.05 -15.79
CA SER A 516 4.76 -21.06 -16.43
C SER A 516 5.65 -20.32 -15.43
N ARG A 517 5.17 -20.11 -14.20
CA ARG A 517 5.97 -19.51 -13.13
C ARG A 517 7.13 -20.39 -12.68
N ARG A 518 6.93 -21.71 -12.58
CA ARG A 518 8.01 -22.63 -12.22
C ARG A 518 9.08 -22.72 -13.30
N GLU A 519 8.68 -22.68 -14.57
CA GLU A 519 9.61 -22.54 -15.70
C GLU A 519 10.40 -21.22 -15.59
N ALA A 520 9.72 -20.09 -15.36
CA ALA A 520 10.37 -18.79 -15.19
C ALA A 520 11.31 -18.72 -13.96
N ALA A 521 10.98 -19.40 -12.86
CA ALA A 521 11.83 -19.49 -11.68
C ALA A 521 13.12 -20.26 -11.98
N ALA A 522 13.02 -21.38 -12.70
CA ALA A 522 14.17 -22.16 -13.14
C ALA A 522 15.08 -21.33 -14.07
N ASP A 523 14.49 -20.63 -15.04
CA ASP A 523 15.23 -19.77 -15.97
C ASP A 523 15.92 -18.62 -15.24
N TYR A 524 15.28 -18.02 -14.22
CA TYR A 524 15.89 -16.98 -13.42
C TYR A 524 17.13 -17.45 -12.64
N LEU A 525 17.06 -18.62 -12.00
CA LEU A 525 18.21 -19.19 -11.30
C LEU A 525 19.34 -19.54 -12.28
N GLU A 526 19.00 -20.09 -13.46
CA GLU A 526 19.99 -20.40 -14.51
C GLU A 526 20.74 -19.13 -14.96
N MET A 527 20.05 -17.99 -15.08
CA MET A 527 20.68 -16.71 -15.46
C MET A 527 21.76 -16.24 -14.46
N TRP A 528 21.63 -16.61 -13.18
CA TRP A 528 22.49 -16.12 -12.11
C TRP A 528 23.48 -17.16 -11.59
N ARG A 529 23.24 -18.46 -11.85
CA ARG A 529 24.03 -19.59 -11.32
C ARG A 529 25.54 -19.34 -11.36
N GLU A 530 26.06 -18.94 -12.52
CA GLU A 530 27.51 -18.80 -12.72
C GLU A 530 28.07 -17.43 -12.29
N THR A 531 27.20 -16.46 -12.00
CA THR A 531 27.59 -15.06 -11.77
C THR A 531 27.39 -14.58 -10.34
N VAL A 532 26.57 -15.29 -9.55
CA VAL A 532 26.20 -14.91 -8.18
C VAL A 532 26.70 -15.94 -7.17
N PHE A 533 26.57 -17.22 -7.50
CA PHE A 533 26.87 -18.33 -6.60
C PHE A 533 28.28 -18.87 -6.84
N GLU A 534 28.97 -19.20 -5.75
CA GLU A 534 30.35 -19.67 -5.79
C GLU A 534 30.45 -21.08 -6.40
N PRO A 535 31.49 -21.37 -7.21
CA PRO A 535 31.70 -22.70 -7.76
C PRO A 535 31.82 -23.78 -6.68
N GLY A 536 31.14 -24.92 -6.88
CA GLY A 536 31.10 -26.03 -5.94
C GLY A 536 29.72 -26.17 -5.32
N ALA A 537 29.64 -26.24 -3.99
CA ALA A 537 28.42 -26.60 -3.26
C ALA A 537 27.22 -25.66 -3.53
N GLU A 538 27.44 -24.34 -3.64
CA GLU A 538 26.36 -23.39 -3.93
C GLU A 538 25.79 -23.62 -5.33
N GLN A 539 26.64 -23.67 -6.36
CA GLN A 539 26.19 -23.93 -7.74
C GLN A 539 25.57 -25.32 -7.94
N GLU A 540 26.05 -26.34 -7.22
CA GLU A 540 25.44 -27.68 -7.21
C GLU A 540 24.01 -27.61 -6.63
N SER A 541 23.84 -26.91 -5.51
CA SER A 541 22.54 -26.72 -4.85
C SER A 541 21.56 -25.92 -5.74
N VAL A 542 22.03 -24.86 -6.39
CA VAL A 542 21.23 -24.11 -7.38
C VAL A 542 20.86 -24.99 -8.58
N THR A 543 21.77 -25.85 -9.04
CA THR A 543 21.50 -26.77 -10.15
C THR A 543 20.44 -27.81 -9.78
N GLU A 544 20.48 -28.33 -8.55
CA GLU A 544 19.42 -29.19 -8.03
C GLU A 544 18.08 -28.42 -7.98
N ALA A 545 18.05 -27.20 -7.42
CA ALA A 545 16.85 -26.38 -7.36
C ALA A 545 16.25 -26.11 -8.76
N ILE A 546 17.08 -25.81 -9.76
CA ILE A 546 16.65 -25.63 -11.16
C ILE A 546 15.99 -26.91 -11.70
N SER A 547 16.59 -28.07 -11.46
CA SER A 547 16.03 -29.36 -11.89
C SER A 547 14.68 -29.63 -11.22
N LEU A 548 14.60 -29.41 -9.91
CA LEU A 548 13.38 -29.61 -9.14
C LEU A 548 12.26 -28.65 -9.55
N LEU A 549 12.58 -27.39 -9.88
CA LEU A 549 11.62 -26.43 -10.43
C LEU A 549 11.03 -26.89 -11.77
N ARG A 550 11.86 -27.48 -12.64
CA ARG A 550 11.39 -28.08 -13.90
C ARG A 550 10.53 -29.32 -13.65
N ASP A 551 10.86 -30.13 -12.65
CA ASP A 551 10.03 -31.26 -12.23
C ASP A 551 8.69 -30.79 -11.64
N SER A 552 8.67 -29.73 -10.83
CA SER A 552 7.45 -29.10 -10.32
C SER A 552 6.56 -28.60 -11.48
N ALA A 553 7.14 -27.93 -12.48
CA ALA A 553 6.40 -27.51 -13.68
C ALA A 553 5.80 -28.71 -14.44
N ARG A 554 6.53 -29.83 -14.55
CA ARG A 554 6.04 -31.08 -15.16
C ARG A 554 4.87 -31.65 -14.35
N LEU A 555 5.01 -31.77 -13.03
CA LEU A 555 3.97 -32.29 -12.14
C LEU A 555 2.69 -31.44 -12.19
N LEU A 556 2.81 -30.11 -12.28
CA LEU A 556 1.66 -29.22 -12.48
C LEU A 556 0.92 -29.51 -13.81
N LYS A 557 1.65 -29.80 -14.89
CA LYS A 557 1.03 -30.21 -16.18
C LYS A 557 0.34 -31.57 -16.06
N GLU A 558 1.00 -32.53 -15.42
CA GLU A 558 0.47 -33.87 -15.17
C GLU A 558 -0.80 -33.83 -14.31
N LEU A 559 -0.82 -32.98 -13.27
CA LEU A 559 -1.99 -32.76 -12.43
C LEU A 559 -3.20 -32.31 -13.25
N GLY A 560 -3.01 -31.37 -14.17
CA GLY A 560 -4.08 -30.89 -15.05
C GLY A 560 -4.65 -31.99 -15.95
N VAL A 561 -3.78 -32.85 -16.49
CA VAL A 561 -4.18 -34.00 -17.32
C VAL A 561 -4.91 -35.05 -16.48
N ALA A 562 -4.38 -35.40 -15.31
CA ALA A 562 -4.98 -36.35 -14.40
C ALA A 562 -6.37 -35.88 -13.92
N TYR A 563 -6.49 -34.60 -13.58
CA TYR A 563 -7.77 -33.99 -13.20
C TYR A 563 -8.80 -34.05 -14.34
N GLY A 564 -8.42 -33.71 -15.57
CA GLY A 564 -9.29 -33.78 -16.74
C GLY A 564 -9.86 -35.18 -16.97
N ARG A 565 -9.01 -36.21 -16.89
CA ARG A 565 -9.41 -37.62 -17.03
C ARG A 565 -10.33 -38.10 -15.91
N ALA A 566 -10.03 -37.71 -14.67
CA ALA A 566 -10.86 -38.05 -13.53
C ALA A 566 -12.29 -37.50 -13.70
N ARG A 567 -12.41 -36.28 -14.24
CA ARG A 567 -13.71 -35.67 -14.55
C ARG A 567 -14.45 -36.34 -15.71
N GLU A 568 -13.73 -36.85 -16.70
CA GLU A 568 -14.31 -37.56 -17.86
C GLU A 568 -14.64 -39.04 -17.58
N GLY A 569 -14.27 -39.55 -16.40
CA GLY A 569 -14.51 -40.95 -16.01
C GLY A 569 -13.64 -41.97 -16.76
N THR A 570 -12.55 -41.52 -17.39
CA THR A 570 -11.69 -42.38 -18.24
C THR A 570 -10.64 -43.17 -17.45
N GLY A 571 -10.60 -43.02 -16.12
CA GLY A 571 -9.63 -43.67 -15.24
C GLY A 571 -8.19 -43.16 -15.40
N PRO A 572 -7.27 -43.50 -14.47
CA PRO A 572 -5.85 -43.22 -14.61
C PRO A 572 -5.22 -44.07 -15.73
N VAL A 573 -4.19 -43.55 -16.40
CA VAL A 573 -3.36 -44.33 -17.34
C VAL A 573 -2.47 -45.27 -16.52
N GLU A 574 -2.13 -46.45 -17.06
CA GLU A 574 -1.14 -47.33 -16.41
C GLU A 574 0.14 -46.57 -16.05
N GLY A 575 0.47 -46.49 -14.75
CA GLY A 575 1.60 -45.75 -14.22
C GLY A 575 1.35 -44.26 -13.90
N GLY A 576 0.17 -43.71 -14.21
CA GLY A 576 -0.23 -42.35 -13.83
C GLY A 576 -0.87 -42.29 -12.44
N GLY A 577 -0.33 -41.45 -11.55
CA GLY A 577 -0.89 -41.24 -10.21
C GLY A 577 -2.27 -40.57 -10.23
N SER A 578 -3.03 -40.72 -9.14
CA SER A 578 -4.27 -39.96 -8.96
C SER A 578 -3.96 -38.45 -8.81
N PRO A 579 -4.93 -37.54 -9.06
CA PRO A 579 -4.71 -36.11 -8.85
C PRO A 579 -4.17 -35.77 -7.45
N GLN A 580 -4.71 -36.41 -6.40
CA GLN A 580 -4.20 -36.20 -5.04
C GLN A 580 -2.78 -36.74 -4.82
N ASP A 581 -2.38 -37.82 -5.48
CA ASP A 581 -1.01 -38.34 -5.38
C ASP A 581 -0.01 -37.41 -6.08
N ILE A 582 -0.37 -36.87 -7.24
CA ILE A 582 0.46 -35.90 -7.95
C ILE A 582 0.62 -34.62 -7.13
N ALA A 583 -0.46 -34.14 -6.50
CA ALA A 583 -0.39 -32.97 -5.61
C ALA A 583 0.50 -33.20 -4.38
N ARG A 584 0.48 -34.42 -3.82
CA ARG A 584 1.39 -34.81 -2.73
C ARG A 584 2.86 -34.82 -3.19
N SER A 585 3.16 -35.44 -4.33
CA SER A 585 4.51 -35.41 -4.91
C SER A 585 4.98 -33.99 -5.21
N LEU A 586 4.06 -33.11 -5.65
CA LEU A 586 4.37 -31.70 -5.87
C LEU A 586 4.75 -31.00 -4.56
N ALA A 587 4.04 -31.25 -3.46
CA ALA A 587 4.41 -30.71 -2.14
C ALA A 587 5.80 -31.16 -1.69
N GLU A 588 6.15 -32.43 -1.89
CA GLU A 588 7.48 -32.96 -1.57
C GLU A 588 8.59 -32.31 -2.42
N VAL A 589 8.36 -32.15 -3.72
CA VAL A 589 9.30 -31.48 -4.62
C VAL A 589 9.50 -30.01 -4.23
N GLU A 590 8.44 -29.30 -3.88
CA GLU A 590 8.51 -27.89 -3.46
C GLU A 590 9.26 -27.70 -2.15
N GLY A 591 9.09 -28.62 -1.19
CA GLY A 591 9.91 -28.65 0.02
C GLY A 591 11.40 -28.82 -0.29
N ARG A 592 11.74 -29.75 -1.19
CA ARG A 592 13.13 -29.97 -1.64
C ARG A 592 13.72 -28.79 -2.40
N ILE A 593 12.90 -28.05 -3.15
CA ILE A 593 13.35 -26.80 -3.79
C ILE A 593 13.78 -25.81 -2.70
N ALA A 594 12.96 -25.61 -1.67
CA ALA A 594 13.30 -24.71 -0.58
C ALA A 594 14.58 -25.13 0.15
N ASP A 595 14.76 -26.44 0.40
CA ASP A 595 15.99 -26.96 1.02
C ASP A 595 17.23 -26.75 0.14
N ALA A 596 17.13 -26.97 -1.18
CA ALA A 596 18.22 -26.73 -2.12
C ALA A 596 18.55 -25.24 -2.28
N LEU A 597 17.54 -24.37 -2.23
CA LEU A 597 17.74 -22.92 -2.23
C LEU A 597 18.39 -22.43 -0.93
N GLU A 598 18.01 -23.00 0.21
CA GLU A 598 18.63 -22.68 1.51
C GLU A 598 20.08 -23.15 1.58
N ALA A 599 20.41 -24.31 0.99
CA ALA A 599 21.79 -24.77 0.89
C ALA A 599 22.66 -23.94 -0.06
N ALA A 600 22.03 -23.20 -0.99
CA ALA A 600 22.72 -22.32 -1.93
C ALA A 600 23.00 -20.90 -1.36
N LEU A 601 22.30 -20.51 -0.30
CA LEU A 601 22.53 -19.25 0.43
C LEU A 601 23.46 -19.47 1.62
#